data_AF-A0A6B3SR40-F1
#
_entry.id   AF-A0A6B3SR40-F1
#
_cell.length_a   1.000
_cell.length_b   1.000
_cell.length_c   1.000
_cell.angle_alpha   90.00
_cell.angle_beta   90.00
_cell.angle_gamma   90.00
#
_symmetry.space_group_name_H-M   'P 1'
#
loop_
_entity.id
_entity.type
_entity.pdbx_description
1 polymer ?
#
loop_
_entity_poly.entity_id
_entity_poly.type
_entity_poly.pdbx_seq_one_letter_code
_entity_poly.pdbx_strand_id
1 'polypeptide(L)'
;MASKNFERLAALTAGITPAKDPISQPNRMKTAPGAMMEVALQRDAAEAKLAEAEARVSELEQALKNAEASPVRKDISPEAIAELRASNDALKSEAEAAQIALRQAREDAERLQQEYEAKAATQVAELERELRRAKESGGALEIALDRLIEIPGRRRKLTEQEYADLKDNLTHNELASPITVRPREDGKYEIVSGHNRVAIFRELGRESIQAWPREVSDDQAEDMAFFANAMAAKLPDYAKYLGYKRFIAKHPQISQNELAAKAGISKAALSRLMQFDLFPKEIHALLVETPWLIGASLAGSLVKLVEAGHGSHVLQAMHRLASGELKTETQALAAATKASKPAATVEVARPLVYKLGKAAYAEQRLVKKSLRIEFASEEEAQAISESLKKLIESRIAALKSEK
;
A
#
# COMPACT_ATOMS: atom_id res chain seq x y z
N MET A 1 17.35 7.63 -39.42
CA MET A 1 16.07 7.65 -38.68
C MET A 1 15.67 6.25 -38.22
N ALA A 2 15.76 5.22 -39.07
CA ALA A 2 15.47 3.81 -38.73
C ALA A 2 16.23 3.26 -37.49
N SER A 3 17.53 3.52 -37.33
CA SER A 3 18.31 3.05 -36.17
C SER A 3 17.80 3.58 -34.82
N LYS A 4 17.30 4.82 -34.79
CA LYS A 4 16.78 5.44 -33.56
C LYS A 4 15.40 4.90 -33.16
N ASN A 5 14.58 4.50 -34.14
CA ASN A 5 13.29 3.87 -33.87
C ASN A 5 13.46 2.42 -33.40
N PHE A 6 14.44 1.69 -33.94
CA PHE A 6 14.80 0.35 -33.47
C PHE A 6 15.35 0.34 -32.04
N GLU A 7 16.24 1.29 -31.71
CA GLU A 7 16.77 1.44 -30.34
C GLU A 7 15.68 1.87 -29.34
N ARG A 8 14.73 2.71 -29.76
CA ARG A 8 13.56 3.07 -28.93
C ARG A 8 12.63 1.89 -28.68
N LEU A 9 12.38 1.05 -29.70
CA LEU A 9 11.61 -0.19 -29.55
C LEU A 9 12.28 -1.15 -28.57
N ALA A 10 13.60 -1.35 -28.70
CA ALA A 10 14.37 -2.20 -27.80
C ALA A 10 14.35 -1.69 -26.35
N ALA A 11 14.45 -0.36 -26.16
CA ALA A 11 14.37 0.28 -24.84
C ALA A 11 12.98 0.21 -24.20
N LEU A 12 11.89 0.25 -24.99
CA LEU A 12 10.52 0.05 -24.49
C LEU A 12 10.22 -1.41 -24.14
N THR A 13 10.83 -2.37 -24.83
CA THR A 13 10.65 -3.82 -24.56
C THR A 13 11.48 -4.35 -23.40
N ALA A 14 12.49 -3.62 -22.93
CA ALA A 14 13.43 -4.10 -21.89
C ALA A 14 12.83 -4.25 -20.47
N GLY A 15 11.55 -3.88 -20.27
CA GLY A 15 10.86 -3.98 -18.98
C GLY A 15 9.53 -4.73 -19.01
N ILE A 16 9.15 -5.34 -20.14
CA ILE A 16 7.89 -6.06 -20.29
C ILE A 16 8.21 -7.42 -20.91
N THR A 17 8.32 -8.45 -20.07
CA THR A 17 8.32 -9.84 -20.52
C THR A 17 6.90 -10.21 -20.97
N PRO A 18 6.64 -10.48 -22.26
CA PRO A 18 5.36 -11.04 -22.65
C PRO A 18 5.35 -12.52 -22.27
N ALA A 19 4.31 -12.92 -21.54
CA ALA A 19 3.98 -14.32 -21.33
C ALA A 19 3.79 -14.99 -22.70
N LYS A 20 4.51 -16.09 -22.93
CA LYS A 20 4.35 -16.93 -24.12
C LYS A 20 3.06 -17.74 -24.01
N ASP A 21 2.08 -17.46 -24.85
CA ASP A 21 1.04 -18.43 -25.17
C ASP A 21 1.57 -19.48 -26.17
N PRO A 22 1.34 -20.78 -25.95
CA PRO A 22 1.69 -21.82 -26.89
C PRO A 22 0.51 -22.15 -27.82
N ILE A 23 0.86 -22.59 -29.04
CA ILE A 23 0.04 -23.29 -30.06
C ILE A 23 -0.56 -22.39 -31.16
N SER A 24 0.06 -22.36 -32.35
CA SER A 24 -0.38 -23.18 -33.51
C SER A 24 0.48 -22.94 -34.77
N GLN A 25 1.21 -23.99 -35.16
CA GLN A 25 1.74 -24.46 -36.47
C GLN A 25 2.19 -23.52 -37.62
N PRO A 26 3.14 -24.00 -38.48
CA PRO A 26 4.04 -23.16 -39.26
C PRO A 26 3.48 -22.89 -40.66
N ASN A 27 2.98 -21.69 -40.90
CA ASN A 27 2.98 -21.15 -42.25
C ASN A 27 4.27 -20.34 -42.41
N ARG A 28 5.20 -20.78 -43.27
CA ARG A 28 6.46 -20.08 -43.57
C ARG A 28 6.16 -18.80 -44.36
N MET A 29 5.44 -17.85 -43.78
CA MET A 29 5.60 -16.45 -44.14
C MET A 29 6.95 -16.03 -43.59
N LYS A 30 7.86 -15.58 -44.47
CA LYS A 30 9.17 -15.08 -44.07
C LYS A 30 8.96 -14.00 -43.01
N THR A 31 9.67 -14.10 -41.89
CA THR A 31 9.62 -13.08 -40.83
C THR A 31 10.03 -11.73 -41.43
N ALA A 32 9.55 -10.62 -40.87
CA ALA A 32 9.84 -9.26 -41.36
C ALA A 32 11.33 -8.99 -41.69
N PRO A 33 12.30 -9.47 -40.89
CA PRO A 33 13.73 -9.36 -41.22
C PRO A 33 14.14 -10.16 -42.47
N GLY A 34 13.50 -11.30 -42.73
CA GLY A 34 13.81 -12.16 -43.86
C GLY A 34 13.36 -11.59 -45.21
N ALA A 35 12.21 -10.90 -45.25
CA ALA A 35 11.73 -10.24 -46.46
C ALA A 35 12.59 -9.01 -46.83
N MET A 36 13.00 -8.20 -45.84
CA MET A 36 13.91 -7.06 -46.05
C MET A 36 15.29 -7.51 -46.57
N MET A 37 15.84 -8.61 -46.01
CA MET A 37 17.11 -9.18 -46.45
C MET A 37 17.05 -9.66 -47.90
N GLU A 38 15.94 -10.29 -48.30
CA GLU A 38 15.77 -10.80 -49.66
C GLU A 38 15.71 -9.69 -50.70
N VAL A 39 14.99 -8.60 -50.41
CA VAL A 39 14.94 -7.44 -51.32
C VAL A 39 16.28 -6.71 -51.38
N ALA A 40 17.02 -6.64 -50.26
CA ALA A 40 18.39 -6.12 -50.26
C ALA A 40 19.33 -6.98 -51.13
N LEU A 41 19.26 -8.30 -51.03
CA LEU A 41 20.03 -9.22 -51.89
C LEU A 41 19.67 -9.07 -53.37
N GLN A 42 18.40 -8.86 -53.70
CA GLN A 42 17.95 -8.63 -55.09
C GLN A 42 18.48 -7.30 -55.64
N ARG A 43 18.48 -6.23 -54.83
CA ARG A 43 19.09 -4.95 -55.19
C ARG A 43 20.59 -5.11 -55.43
N ASP A 44 21.31 -5.72 -54.50
CA ASP A 44 22.76 -5.89 -54.59
C ASP A 44 23.14 -6.74 -55.81
N ALA A 45 22.35 -7.77 -56.14
CA ALA A 45 22.51 -8.56 -57.36
C ALA A 45 22.24 -7.76 -58.64
N ALA A 46 21.27 -6.84 -58.63
CA ALA A 46 21.00 -5.95 -59.76
C ALA A 46 22.10 -4.89 -59.95
N GLU A 47 22.66 -4.34 -58.86
CA GLU A 47 23.80 -3.43 -58.91
C GLU A 47 25.04 -4.12 -59.49
N ALA A 48 25.32 -5.35 -59.09
CA ALA A 48 26.44 -6.12 -59.63
C ALA A 48 26.29 -6.38 -61.14
N LYS A 49 25.09 -6.72 -61.61
CA LYS A 49 24.80 -6.94 -63.04
C LYS A 49 24.96 -5.66 -63.86
N LEU A 50 24.49 -4.52 -63.35
CA LEU A 50 24.67 -3.24 -64.03
C LEU A 50 26.15 -2.87 -64.14
N ALA A 51 26.91 -3.02 -63.05
CA ALA A 51 28.35 -2.74 -63.05
C ALA A 51 29.12 -3.63 -64.05
N GLU A 52 28.75 -4.91 -64.16
CA GLU A 52 29.35 -5.83 -65.13
C GLU A 52 29.02 -5.43 -66.58
N ALA A 53 27.76 -5.07 -66.86
CA ALA A 53 27.34 -4.63 -68.19
C ALA A 53 28.02 -3.32 -68.60
N GLU A 54 28.08 -2.32 -67.72
CA GLU A 54 28.76 -1.04 -67.96
C GLU A 54 30.27 -1.20 -68.21
N ALA A 55 30.93 -2.11 -67.48
CA ALA A 55 32.34 -2.42 -67.71
C ALA A 55 32.58 -3.00 -69.11
N ARG A 56 31.73 -3.94 -69.56
CA ARG A 56 31.84 -4.54 -70.90
C ARG A 56 31.54 -3.52 -72.02
N VAL A 57 30.57 -2.63 -71.82
CA VAL A 57 30.31 -1.50 -72.75
C VAL A 57 31.54 -0.61 -72.85
N SER A 58 32.15 -0.23 -71.72
CA SER A 58 33.35 0.60 -71.69
C SER A 58 34.54 -0.03 -72.42
N GLU A 59 34.76 -1.34 -72.23
CA GLU A 59 35.81 -2.09 -72.94
C GLU A 59 35.58 -2.10 -74.46
N LEU A 60 34.36 -2.34 -74.93
CA LEU A 60 34.04 -2.32 -76.36
C LEU A 60 34.10 -0.92 -76.97
N GLU A 61 33.69 0.12 -76.25
CA GLU A 61 33.83 1.51 -76.71
C GLU A 61 35.30 1.91 -76.87
N GLN A 62 36.16 1.49 -75.93
CA GLN A 62 37.61 1.70 -76.04
C GLN A 62 38.20 0.92 -77.24
N ALA A 63 37.75 -0.31 -77.48
CA ALA A 63 38.16 -1.11 -78.63
C ALA A 63 37.73 -0.49 -79.96
N LEU A 64 36.50 0.02 -80.05
CA LEU A 64 35.98 0.77 -81.19
C LEU A 64 36.80 2.03 -81.46
N LYS A 65 37.07 2.82 -80.43
CA LYS A 65 37.89 4.03 -80.54
C LYS A 65 39.31 3.72 -81.04
N ASN A 66 39.91 2.63 -80.58
CA ASN A 66 41.23 2.18 -81.02
C ASN A 66 41.21 1.67 -82.47
N ALA A 67 40.16 0.96 -82.88
CA ALA A 67 39.98 0.47 -84.24
C ALA A 67 39.75 1.62 -85.25
N GLU A 68 38.99 2.65 -84.86
CA GLU A 68 38.70 3.82 -85.70
C GLU A 68 39.87 4.83 -85.76
N ALA A 69 40.67 4.94 -84.70
CA ALA A 69 41.80 5.88 -84.63
C ALA A 69 43.09 5.41 -85.32
N SER A 70 43.12 4.21 -85.94
CA SER A 70 44.33 3.65 -86.58
C SER A 70 44.20 3.62 -88.12
N PRO A 71 44.71 4.63 -88.87
CA PRO A 71 44.55 4.69 -90.32
C PRO A 71 45.52 3.81 -91.12
N VAL A 72 46.36 2.98 -90.47
CA VAL A 72 47.59 2.43 -91.08
C VAL A 72 47.67 0.90 -91.14
N ARG A 73 46.74 0.14 -90.54
CA ARG A 73 46.71 -1.33 -90.70
C ARG A 73 45.62 -1.74 -91.69
N LYS A 74 46.03 -2.35 -92.82
CA LYS A 74 45.17 -2.95 -93.86
C LYS A 74 44.43 -4.22 -93.39
N ASP A 75 44.34 -4.46 -92.08
CA ASP A 75 44.06 -5.79 -91.52
C ASP A 75 42.72 -5.88 -90.79
N ILE A 76 41.96 -4.79 -90.65
CA ILE A 76 40.62 -4.81 -90.04
C ILE A 76 39.58 -4.55 -91.14
N SER A 77 38.77 -5.57 -91.45
CA SER A 77 37.72 -5.44 -92.46
C SER A 77 36.62 -4.49 -91.98
N PRO A 78 35.94 -3.78 -92.89
CA PRO A 78 34.74 -3.01 -92.56
C PRO A 78 33.66 -3.86 -91.85
N GLU A 79 33.62 -5.17 -92.16
CA GLU A 79 32.75 -6.16 -91.53
C GLU A 79 33.08 -6.33 -90.03
N ALA A 80 34.36 -6.41 -89.65
CA ALA A 80 34.77 -6.54 -88.25
C ALA A 80 34.42 -5.28 -87.41
N ILE A 81 34.50 -4.09 -88.01
CA ILE A 81 34.06 -2.85 -87.35
C ILE A 81 32.53 -2.84 -87.19
N ALA A 82 31.78 -3.34 -88.16
CA ALA A 82 30.32 -3.45 -88.08
C ALA A 82 29.87 -4.46 -87.01
N GLU A 83 30.56 -5.61 -86.87
CA GLU A 83 30.30 -6.60 -85.83
C GLU A 83 30.60 -6.07 -84.42
N LEU A 84 31.67 -5.28 -84.26
CA LEU A 84 31.99 -4.61 -82.99
C LEU A 84 30.94 -3.55 -82.62
N ARG A 85 30.42 -2.78 -83.58
CA ARG A 85 29.31 -1.85 -83.35
C ARG A 85 28.04 -2.57 -82.94
N ALA A 86 27.66 -3.64 -83.65
CA ALA A 86 26.50 -4.45 -83.32
C ALA A 86 26.60 -5.08 -81.92
N SER A 87 27.79 -5.56 -81.54
CA SER A 87 28.04 -6.08 -80.19
C SER A 87 27.95 -4.99 -79.11
N ASN A 88 28.44 -3.77 -79.40
CA ASN A 88 28.33 -2.65 -78.48
C ASN A 88 26.88 -2.20 -78.29
N ASP A 89 26.10 -2.10 -79.36
CA ASP A 89 24.67 -1.75 -79.29
C ASP A 89 23.85 -2.80 -78.52
N ALA A 90 24.20 -4.08 -78.66
CA ALA A 90 23.61 -5.17 -77.88
C ALA A 90 23.94 -5.06 -76.38
N LEU A 91 25.19 -4.78 -76.02
CA LEU A 91 25.60 -4.58 -74.62
C LEU A 91 25.00 -3.31 -74.01
N LYS A 92 24.82 -2.24 -74.79
CA LYS A 92 24.11 -1.03 -74.34
C LYS A 92 22.65 -1.35 -74.01
N SER A 93 21.99 -2.14 -74.84
CA SER A 93 20.63 -2.63 -74.58
C SER A 93 20.57 -3.50 -73.31
N GLU A 94 21.59 -4.33 -73.07
CA GLU A 94 21.72 -5.14 -71.84
C GLU A 94 21.94 -4.26 -70.60
N ALA A 95 22.78 -3.22 -70.69
CA ALA A 95 23.02 -2.25 -69.62
C ALA A 95 21.76 -1.45 -69.29
N GLU A 96 21.00 -1.00 -70.29
CA GLU A 96 19.71 -0.33 -70.09
C GLU A 96 18.70 -1.24 -69.39
N ALA A 97 18.63 -2.53 -69.77
CA ALA A 97 17.77 -3.50 -69.11
C ALA A 97 18.19 -3.74 -67.64
N ALA A 98 19.50 -3.83 -67.37
CA ALA A 98 20.03 -3.95 -66.00
C ALA A 98 19.73 -2.70 -65.16
N GLN A 99 19.77 -1.52 -65.76
CA GLN A 99 19.45 -0.26 -65.09
C GLN A 99 17.98 -0.16 -64.71
N ILE A 100 17.07 -0.60 -65.60
CA ILE A 100 15.63 -0.70 -65.30
C ILE A 100 15.37 -1.70 -64.16
N ALA A 101 16.03 -2.86 -64.18
CA ALA A 101 15.89 -3.87 -63.14
C ALA A 101 16.38 -3.36 -61.77
N LEU A 102 17.49 -2.62 -61.73
CA LEU A 102 17.98 -1.99 -60.51
C LEU A 102 16.99 -0.95 -59.98
N ARG A 103 16.41 -0.13 -60.86
CA ARG A 103 15.40 0.87 -60.47
C ARG A 103 14.19 0.21 -59.81
N GLN A 104 13.66 -0.85 -60.42
CA GLN A 104 12.55 -1.62 -59.87
C GLN A 104 12.90 -2.24 -58.51
N ALA A 105 14.08 -2.84 -58.37
CA ALA A 105 14.54 -3.41 -57.11
C ALA A 105 14.67 -2.36 -55.99
N ARG A 106 15.10 -1.13 -56.32
CA ARG A 106 15.15 -0.01 -55.38
C ARG A 106 13.75 0.46 -54.97
N GLU A 107 12.83 0.60 -55.92
CA GLU A 107 11.44 1.01 -55.65
C GLU A 107 10.70 -0.04 -54.78
N ASP A 108 10.91 -1.33 -55.04
CA ASP A 108 10.36 -2.42 -54.22
C ASP A 108 10.95 -2.44 -52.80
N ALA A 109 12.25 -2.17 -52.64
CA ALA A 109 12.90 -2.03 -51.35
C ALA A 109 12.32 -0.88 -50.53
N GLU A 110 12.15 0.28 -51.17
CA GLU A 110 11.58 1.48 -50.53
C GLU A 110 10.13 1.25 -50.12
N ARG A 111 9.30 0.65 -50.99
CA ARG A 111 7.91 0.32 -50.67
C ARG A 111 7.82 -0.61 -49.46
N LEU A 112 8.60 -1.70 -49.47
CA LEU A 112 8.60 -2.66 -48.37
C LEU A 112 9.07 -2.02 -47.07
N GLN A 113 10.10 -1.18 -47.12
CA GLN A 113 10.59 -0.46 -45.95
C GLN A 113 9.53 0.51 -45.39
N GLN A 114 8.84 1.26 -46.24
CA GLN A 114 7.75 2.15 -45.83
C GLN A 114 6.59 1.39 -45.17
N GLU A 115 6.19 0.24 -45.71
CA GLU A 115 5.17 -0.61 -45.11
C GLU A 115 5.56 -1.09 -43.70
N TYR A 116 6.82 -1.47 -43.50
CA TYR A 116 7.32 -1.87 -42.18
C TYR A 116 7.40 -0.70 -41.21
N GLU A 117 7.89 0.46 -41.65
CA GLU A 117 7.93 1.66 -40.83
C GLU A 117 6.51 2.10 -40.41
N ALA A 118 5.53 2.00 -41.31
CA ALA A 118 4.14 2.28 -41.00
C ALA A 118 3.56 1.30 -39.96
N LYS A 119 3.80 -0.01 -40.13
CA LYS A 119 3.37 -1.04 -39.16
C LYS A 119 4.04 -0.87 -37.79
N ALA A 120 5.34 -0.57 -37.77
CA ALA A 120 6.07 -0.29 -36.55
C ALA A 120 5.54 0.98 -35.86
N ALA A 121 5.26 2.05 -36.63
CA ALA A 121 4.71 3.29 -36.11
C ALA A 121 3.32 3.09 -35.49
N THR A 122 2.44 2.31 -36.13
CA THR A 122 1.12 2.00 -35.54
C THR A 122 1.25 1.21 -34.25
N GLN A 123 2.16 0.23 -34.20
CA GLN A 123 2.37 -0.58 -33.00
C GLN A 123 2.99 0.23 -31.85
N VAL A 124 3.94 1.12 -32.15
CA VAL A 124 4.49 2.06 -31.17
C VAL A 124 3.40 2.98 -30.64
N ALA A 125 2.56 3.54 -31.50
CA ALA A 125 1.47 4.42 -31.08
C ALA A 125 0.42 3.71 -30.19
N GLU A 126 0.15 2.43 -30.47
CA GLU A 126 -0.71 1.59 -29.64
C GLU A 126 -0.10 1.35 -28.25
N LEU A 127 1.16 0.90 -28.20
CA LEU A 127 1.90 0.71 -26.95
C LEU A 127 2.03 2.00 -26.12
N GLU A 128 2.25 3.15 -26.77
CA GLU A 128 2.29 4.45 -26.10
C GLU A 128 0.92 4.83 -25.52
N ARG A 129 -0.17 4.52 -26.23
CA ARG A 129 -1.54 4.75 -25.76
C ARG A 129 -1.87 3.85 -24.57
N GLU A 130 -1.47 2.58 -24.59
CA GLU A 130 -1.59 1.66 -23.46
C GLU A 130 -0.79 2.13 -22.25
N LEU A 131 0.47 2.53 -22.45
CA LEU A 131 1.33 3.07 -21.40
C LEU A 131 0.74 4.34 -20.79
N ARG A 132 0.15 5.21 -21.62
CA ARG A 132 -0.51 6.42 -21.16
C ARG A 132 -1.77 6.09 -20.34
N ARG A 133 -2.61 5.15 -20.77
CA ARG A 133 -3.76 4.66 -19.99
C ARG A 133 -3.33 4.02 -18.67
N ALA A 134 -2.25 3.24 -18.68
CA ALA A 134 -1.67 2.66 -17.47
C ALA A 134 -1.16 3.76 -16.52
N LYS A 135 -0.52 4.82 -17.04
CA LYS A 135 -0.10 5.97 -16.20
C LYS A 135 -1.28 6.78 -15.66
N GLU A 136 -2.30 7.02 -16.47
CA GLU A 136 -3.52 7.75 -16.06
C GLU A 136 -4.34 6.99 -15.01
N SER A 137 -4.32 5.65 -15.04
CA SER A 137 -4.90 4.78 -14.00
C SER A 137 -3.96 4.53 -12.80
N GLY A 138 -2.85 5.25 -12.70
CA GLY A 138 -1.88 5.10 -11.60
C GLY A 138 -1.17 3.74 -11.56
N GLY A 139 -1.11 3.05 -12.70
CA GLY A 139 -0.51 1.72 -12.87
C GLY A 139 -1.48 0.56 -12.59
N ALA A 140 -2.79 0.79 -12.54
CA ALA A 140 -3.77 -0.28 -12.36
C ALA A 140 -3.98 -1.04 -13.68
N LEU A 141 -3.84 -2.36 -13.61
CA LEU A 141 -4.15 -3.28 -14.70
C LEU A 141 -5.48 -3.94 -14.46
N GLU A 142 -6.21 -4.23 -15.53
CA GLU A 142 -7.40 -5.05 -15.47
C GLU A 142 -7.00 -6.53 -15.53
N ILE A 143 -7.29 -7.27 -14.45
CA ILE A 143 -6.84 -8.67 -14.30
C ILE A 143 -8.08 -9.57 -14.20
N ALA A 144 -8.09 -10.63 -14.99
CA ALA A 144 -9.13 -11.64 -14.97
C ALA A 144 -9.16 -12.39 -13.62
N LEU A 145 -10.37 -12.63 -13.09
CA LEU A 145 -10.56 -13.17 -11.73
C LEU A 145 -10.05 -14.62 -11.55
N ASP A 146 -9.94 -15.36 -12.65
CA ASP A 146 -9.41 -16.72 -12.75
C ASP A 146 -7.88 -16.76 -12.58
N ARG A 147 -7.18 -15.67 -12.94
CA ARG A 147 -5.74 -15.49 -12.72
C ARG A 147 -5.41 -15.06 -11.29
N LEU A 148 -6.41 -14.74 -10.46
CA LEU A 148 -6.23 -14.32 -9.07
C LEU A 148 -6.25 -15.49 -8.09
N ILE A 149 -5.15 -15.66 -7.36
CA ILE A 149 -4.97 -16.66 -6.31
C ILE A 149 -5.19 -16.01 -4.94
N GLU A 150 -6.02 -16.65 -4.13
CA GLU A 150 -6.28 -16.27 -2.74
C GLU A 150 -5.48 -17.15 -1.77
N ILE A 151 -4.77 -16.54 -0.82
CA ILE A 151 -4.10 -17.29 0.25
C ILE A 151 -5.06 -17.49 1.43
N PRO A 152 -5.30 -18.74 1.88
CA PRO A 152 -6.11 -19.02 3.05
C PRO A 152 -5.61 -18.27 4.30
N GLY A 153 -6.52 -17.61 5.02
CA GLY A 153 -6.22 -16.90 6.27
C GLY A 153 -5.91 -15.41 6.14
N ARG A 154 -5.72 -14.87 4.93
CA ARG A 154 -5.50 -13.42 4.69
C ARG A 154 -6.79 -12.61 4.49
N ARG A 155 -7.92 -13.27 4.28
CA ARG A 155 -9.24 -12.63 4.17
C ARG A 155 -9.78 -12.23 5.54
N ARG A 156 -10.02 -10.93 5.75
CA ARG A 156 -10.74 -10.43 6.94
C ARG A 156 -12.16 -10.96 6.94
N LYS A 157 -12.60 -11.53 8.08
CA LYS A 157 -14.01 -11.85 8.33
C LYS A 157 -14.80 -10.56 8.51
N LEU A 158 -15.69 -10.29 7.56
CA LEU A 158 -16.71 -9.23 7.67
C LEU A 158 -17.89 -9.79 8.46
N THR A 159 -18.59 -8.92 9.18
CA THR A 159 -19.95 -9.23 9.64
C THR A 159 -20.90 -9.35 8.45
N GLU A 160 -22.05 -10.02 8.66
CA GLU A 160 -23.06 -10.18 7.60
C GLU A 160 -23.51 -8.83 7.03
N GLN A 161 -23.73 -7.84 7.91
CA GLN A 161 -24.12 -6.49 7.51
C GLN A 161 -23.02 -5.79 6.70
N GLU A 162 -21.76 -5.82 7.17
CA GLU A 162 -20.66 -5.19 6.42
C GLU A 162 -20.44 -5.84 5.05
N TYR A 163 -20.69 -7.15 4.92
CA TYR A 163 -20.60 -7.86 3.64
C TYR A 163 -21.72 -7.45 2.70
N ALA A 164 -22.96 -7.40 3.19
CA ALA A 164 -24.13 -6.97 2.43
C ALA A 164 -23.97 -5.52 1.93
N ASP A 165 -23.55 -4.60 2.79
CA ASP A 165 -23.31 -3.20 2.43
C ASP A 165 -22.23 -3.06 1.35
N LEU A 166 -21.13 -3.83 1.47
CA LEU A 166 -20.07 -3.83 0.47
C LEU A 166 -20.54 -4.42 -0.87
N LYS A 167 -21.33 -5.49 -0.83
CA LYS A 167 -21.89 -6.13 -2.04
C LYS A 167 -22.86 -5.21 -2.74
N ASP A 168 -23.74 -4.55 -2.00
CA ASP A 168 -24.68 -3.57 -2.55
C ASP A 168 -23.94 -2.40 -3.21
N ASN A 169 -22.89 -1.88 -2.54
CA ASN A 169 -22.06 -0.83 -3.10
C ASN A 169 -21.39 -1.23 -4.42
N LEU A 170 -20.77 -2.43 -4.48
CA LEU A 170 -20.08 -2.95 -5.68
C LEU A 170 -21.05 -3.41 -6.78
N THR A 171 -22.32 -3.58 -6.46
CA THR A 171 -23.37 -3.85 -7.46
C THR A 171 -23.74 -2.57 -8.20
N HIS A 172 -23.86 -1.46 -7.48
CA HIS A 172 -24.31 -0.16 -8.02
C HIS A 172 -23.19 0.77 -8.49
N ASN A 173 -21.97 0.57 -8.02
CA ASN A 173 -20.83 1.46 -8.30
C ASN A 173 -19.63 0.69 -8.84
N GLU A 174 -18.81 1.38 -9.62
CA GLU A 174 -17.51 0.86 -10.04
C GLU A 174 -16.53 0.75 -8.86
N LEU A 175 -15.47 -0.02 -9.07
CA LEU A 175 -14.43 -0.21 -8.05
C LEU A 175 -13.66 1.11 -7.82
N ALA A 176 -14.01 1.83 -6.76
CA ALA A 176 -13.41 3.12 -6.42
C ALA A 176 -11.90 3.06 -6.12
N SER A 177 -11.35 1.90 -5.75
CA SER A 177 -9.92 1.72 -5.53
C SER A 177 -9.48 0.34 -6.01
N PRO A 178 -8.47 0.26 -6.90
CA PRO A 178 -7.93 -1.01 -7.36
C PRO A 178 -7.50 -1.92 -6.21
N ILE A 179 -7.60 -3.24 -6.43
CA ILE A 179 -7.00 -4.22 -5.52
C ILE A 179 -5.48 -4.18 -5.63
N THR A 180 -4.74 -4.75 -4.67
CA THR A 180 -3.27 -4.89 -4.82
C THR A 180 -2.96 -6.37 -5.00
N VAL A 181 -2.15 -6.67 -6.01
CA VAL A 181 -1.77 -8.05 -6.35
C VAL A 181 -0.26 -8.17 -6.50
N ARG A 182 0.26 -9.37 -6.26
CA ARG A 182 1.65 -9.72 -6.50
C ARG A 182 1.76 -10.63 -7.72
N PRO A 183 2.57 -10.30 -8.73
CA PRO A 183 2.81 -11.20 -9.85
C PRO A 183 3.55 -12.46 -9.38
N ARG A 184 3.23 -13.60 -9.97
CA ARG A 184 3.88 -14.89 -9.73
C ARG A 184 4.57 -15.39 -11.01
N GLU A 185 5.55 -16.28 -10.85
CA GLU A 185 6.31 -16.87 -11.95
C GLU A 185 5.45 -17.70 -12.92
N ASP A 186 4.30 -18.22 -12.46
CA ASP A 186 3.35 -19.00 -13.26
C ASP A 186 2.40 -18.12 -14.10
N GLY A 187 2.64 -16.81 -14.16
CA GLY A 187 1.79 -15.85 -14.87
C GLY A 187 0.46 -15.54 -14.16
N LYS A 188 0.27 -16.03 -12.93
CA LYS A 188 -0.88 -15.69 -12.08
C LYS A 188 -0.54 -14.52 -11.15
N TYR A 189 -1.56 -14.06 -10.44
CA TYR A 189 -1.47 -12.96 -9.50
C TYR A 189 -2.00 -13.40 -8.15
N GLU A 190 -1.25 -13.12 -7.09
CA GLU A 190 -1.70 -13.35 -5.73
C GLU A 190 -2.35 -12.11 -5.16
N ILE A 191 -3.49 -12.26 -4.48
CA ILE A 191 -4.21 -11.15 -3.87
C ILE A 191 -3.50 -10.72 -2.58
N VAL A 192 -2.96 -9.50 -2.57
CA VAL A 192 -2.35 -8.90 -1.37
C VAL A 192 -3.40 -8.15 -0.55
N SER A 193 -4.25 -7.37 -1.21
CA SER A 193 -5.32 -6.59 -0.57
C SER A 193 -6.56 -6.57 -1.47
N GLY A 194 -7.75 -6.48 -0.85
CA GLY A 194 -9.02 -6.48 -1.58
C GLY A 194 -9.72 -7.84 -1.68
N HIS A 195 -9.30 -8.83 -0.89
CA HIS A 195 -9.88 -10.19 -0.83
C HIS A 195 -11.42 -10.22 -0.88
N ASN A 196 -12.09 -9.43 -0.03
CA ASN A 196 -13.55 -9.38 0.01
C ASN A 196 -14.18 -8.80 -1.27
N ARG A 197 -13.50 -7.85 -1.94
CA ARG A 197 -13.96 -7.30 -3.22
C ARG A 197 -13.85 -8.33 -4.33
N VAL A 198 -12.76 -9.10 -4.35
CA VAL A 198 -12.58 -10.21 -5.30
C VAL A 198 -13.65 -11.29 -5.10
N ALA A 199 -13.93 -11.67 -3.85
CA ALA A 199 -14.98 -12.64 -3.54
C ALA A 199 -16.36 -12.16 -4.03
N ILE A 200 -16.71 -10.91 -3.76
CA ILE A 200 -17.98 -10.31 -4.23
C ILE A 200 -18.01 -10.22 -5.76
N PHE A 201 -16.92 -9.82 -6.41
CA PHE A 201 -16.86 -9.76 -7.88
C PHE A 201 -17.11 -11.13 -8.53
N ARG A 202 -16.57 -12.20 -7.92
CA ARG A 202 -16.85 -13.58 -8.32
C ARG A 202 -18.33 -13.94 -8.14
N GLU A 203 -18.93 -13.56 -7.02
CA GLU A 203 -20.36 -13.78 -6.78
C GLU A 203 -21.27 -13.00 -7.73
N LEU A 204 -20.85 -11.80 -8.14
CA LEU A 204 -21.57 -10.96 -9.11
C LEU A 204 -21.36 -11.39 -10.57
N GLY A 205 -20.53 -12.42 -10.82
CA GLY A 205 -20.26 -12.90 -12.18
C GLY A 205 -19.43 -11.93 -13.04
N ARG A 206 -18.62 -11.06 -12.42
CA ARG A 206 -17.67 -10.20 -13.16
C ARG A 206 -16.51 -11.05 -13.69
N GLU A 207 -15.95 -10.67 -14.83
CA GLU A 207 -14.83 -11.41 -15.45
C GLU A 207 -13.46 -10.90 -14.96
N SER A 208 -13.35 -9.60 -14.71
CA SER A 208 -12.10 -8.90 -14.39
C SER A 208 -12.27 -7.94 -13.21
N ILE A 209 -11.14 -7.54 -12.62
CA ILE A 209 -11.07 -6.50 -11.59
C ILE A 209 -9.80 -5.65 -11.76
N GLN A 210 -9.91 -4.34 -11.52
CA GLN A 210 -8.74 -3.46 -11.55
C GLN A 210 -7.81 -3.73 -10.37
N ALA A 211 -6.53 -3.90 -10.66
CA ALA A 211 -5.51 -4.33 -9.72
C ALA A 211 -4.17 -3.60 -9.95
N TRP A 212 -3.50 -3.19 -8.88
CA TRP A 212 -2.12 -2.74 -8.91
C TRP A 212 -1.16 -3.92 -8.73
N PRO A 213 -0.40 -4.31 -9.77
CA PRO A 213 0.69 -5.27 -9.63
C PRO A 213 1.84 -4.62 -8.84
N ARG A 214 2.27 -5.27 -7.77
CA ARG A 214 3.40 -4.84 -6.95
C ARG A 214 4.26 -6.04 -6.59
N GLU A 215 5.55 -5.97 -6.89
CA GLU A 215 6.54 -6.91 -6.37
C GLU A 215 6.84 -6.54 -4.92
N VAL A 216 6.17 -7.22 -3.99
CA VAL A 216 6.33 -7.04 -2.55
C VAL A 216 6.51 -8.39 -1.87
N SER A 217 7.40 -8.48 -0.89
CA SER A 217 7.50 -9.69 -0.05
C SER A 217 6.21 -9.89 0.77
N ASP A 218 6.01 -11.11 1.32
CA ASP A 218 4.84 -11.40 2.18
C ASP A 218 4.73 -10.42 3.35
N ASP A 219 5.87 -10.09 3.96
CA ASP A 219 5.94 -9.14 5.06
C ASP A 219 5.59 -7.72 4.62
N GLN A 220 6.12 -7.28 3.47
CA GLN A 220 5.80 -5.97 2.91
C GLN A 220 4.33 -5.85 2.51
N ALA A 221 3.75 -6.93 1.96
CA ALA A 221 2.34 -7.04 1.65
C ALA A 221 1.45 -6.89 2.90
N GLU A 222 1.79 -7.60 3.98
CA GLU A 222 1.07 -7.48 5.25
C GLU A 222 1.23 -6.08 5.87
N ASP A 223 2.42 -5.50 5.82
CA ASP A 223 2.70 -4.15 6.31
C ASP A 223 1.86 -3.11 5.56
N MET A 224 1.84 -3.18 4.22
CA MET A 224 1.02 -2.29 3.40
C MET A 224 -0.47 -2.43 3.72
N ALA A 225 -0.96 -3.66 3.84
CA ALA A 225 -2.36 -3.91 4.21
C ALA A 225 -2.67 -3.35 5.60
N PHE A 226 -1.73 -3.44 6.55
CA PHE A 226 -1.86 -2.84 7.86
C PHE A 226 -1.93 -1.31 7.77
N PHE A 227 -0.99 -0.62 7.11
CA PHE A 227 -0.98 0.84 7.04
C PHE A 227 -2.17 1.42 6.28
N ALA A 228 -2.60 0.76 5.17
CA ALA A 228 -3.79 1.17 4.43
C ALA A 228 -5.06 1.12 5.30
N ASN A 229 -5.16 0.11 6.19
CA ASN A 229 -6.30 -0.03 7.11
C ASN A 229 -6.15 0.81 8.38
N ALA A 230 -4.93 1.02 8.90
CA ALA A 230 -4.67 1.80 10.11
C ALA A 230 -5.04 3.28 9.93
N MET A 231 -5.03 3.76 8.68
CA MET A 231 -5.50 5.09 8.28
C MET A 231 -7.03 5.20 8.17
N ALA A 232 -7.78 4.11 8.27
CA ALA A 232 -9.23 4.19 8.28
C ALA A 232 -9.70 4.90 9.56
N ALA A 233 -10.37 6.04 9.40
CA ALA A 233 -10.83 6.89 10.51
C ALA A 233 -11.73 6.17 11.53
N LYS A 234 -12.33 5.03 11.14
CA LYS A 234 -13.25 4.24 11.97
C LYS A 234 -12.57 3.16 12.83
N LEU A 235 -11.25 2.93 12.69
CA LEU A 235 -10.59 1.87 13.48
C LEU A 235 -10.39 2.33 14.94
N PRO A 236 -10.82 1.54 15.95
CA PRO A 236 -10.61 1.89 17.35
C PRO A 236 -9.13 1.99 17.70
N ASP A 237 -8.79 2.89 18.64
CA ASP A 237 -7.39 3.15 19.01
C ASP A 237 -6.69 1.93 19.60
N TYR A 238 -7.42 1.08 20.35
CA TYR A 238 -6.87 -0.19 20.84
C TYR A 238 -6.49 -1.15 19.70
N ALA A 239 -7.31 -1.22 18.64
CA ALA A 239 -7.02 -2.03 17.47
C ALA A 239 -5.82 -1.50 16.68
N LYS A 240 -5.67 -0.17 16.58
CA LYS A 240 -4.46 0.48 16.02
C LYS A 240 -3.22 0.11 16.83
N TYR A 241 -3.29 0.21 18.16
CA TYR A 241 -2.21 -0.21 19.07
C TYR A 241 -1.77 -1.65 18.80
N LEU A 242 -2.71 -2.61 18.76
CA LEU A 242 -2.38 -4.01 18.50
C LEU A 242 -1.69 -4.20 17.14
N GLY A 243 -2.12 -3.44 16.14
CA GLY A 243 -1.46 -3.42 14.83
C GLY A 243 -0.03 -2.90 14.88
N TYR A 244 0.20 -1.75 15.51
CA TYR A 244 1.55 -1.20 15.70
C TYR A 244 2.44 -2.12 16.54
N LYS A 245 1.90 -2.77 17.58
CA LYS A 245 2.63 -3.74 18.39
C LYS A 245 3.08 -4.95 17.57
N ARG A 246 2.19 -5.51 16.72
CA ARG A 246 2.56 -6.58 15.78
C ARG A 246 3.63 -6.14 14.78
N PHE A 247 3.50 -4.93 14.25
CA PHE A 247 4.47 -4.36 13.32
C PHE A 247 5.86 -4.21 13.98
N ILE A 248 5.93 -3.66 15.19
CA ILE A 248 7.19 -3.51 15.95
C ILE A 248 7.81 -4.87 16.27
N ALA A 249 7.00 -5.87 16.62
CA ALA A 249 7.49 -7.23 16.89
C ALA A 249 8.15 -7.87 15.67
N LYS A 250 7.67 -7.54 14.46
CA LYS A 250 8.26 -7.99 13.19
C LYS A 250 9.49 -7.18 12.76
N HIS A 251 9.53 -5.90 13.11
CA HIS A 251 10.60 -4.97 12.75
C HIS A 251 11.30 -4.42 14.00
N PRO A 252 12.04 -5.24 14.77
CA PRO A 252 12.59 -4.84 16.07
C PRO A 252 13.59 -3.67 15.99
N GLN A 253 14.21 -3.46 14.83
CA GLN A 253 15.13 -2.35 14.55
C GLN A 253 14.44 -1.02 14.21
N ILE A 254 13.12 -0.99 13.97
CA ILE A 254 12.45 0.25 13.58
C ILE A 254 12.37 1.22 14.77
N SER A 255 12.80 2.46 14.55
CA SER A 255 12.61 3.50 15.56
C SER A 255 11.15 3.97 15.60
N GLN A 256 10.70 4.48 16.75
CA GLN A 256 9.37 5.11 16.85
C GLN A 256 9.21 6.30 15.90
N ASN A 257 10.29 7.01 15.59
CA ASN A 257 10.26 8.13 14.66
C ASN A 257 9.97 7.65 13.23
N GLU A 258 10.66 6.60 12.77
CA GLU A 258 10.45 6.00 11.45
C GLU A 258 9.06 5.38 11.33
N LEU A 259 8.59 4.69 12.38
CA LEU A 259 7.25 4.14 12.40
C LEU A 259 6.17 5.23 12.32
N ALA A 260 6.33 6.32 13.07
CA ALA A 260 5.40 7.45 13.03
C ALA A 260 5.37 8.10 11.63
N ALA A 261 6.54 8.29 11.02
CA ALA A 261 6.66 8.81 9.66
C ALA A 261 5.99 7.88 8.63
N LYS A 262 6.27 6.57 8.70
CA LYS A 262 5.66 5.55 7.83
C LYS A 262 4.15 5.47 7.99
N ALA A 263 3.66 5.70 9.21
CA ALA A 263 2.24 5.72 9.53
C ALA A 263 1.54 7.05 9.23
N GLY A 264 2.27 8.11 8.86
CA GLY A 264 1.69 9.43 8.63
C GLY A 264 1.09 10.10 9.87
N ILE A 265 1.54 9.74 11.08
CA ILE A 265 1.07 10.33 12.34
C ILE A 265 2.21 10.99 13.11
N SER A 266 1.88 11.92 14.01
CA SER A 266 2.91 12.50 14.88
C SER A 266 3.49 11.45 15.83
N LYS A 267 4.79 11.58 16.17
CA LYS A 267 5.45 10.77 17.20
C LYS A 267 4.66 10.75 18.51
N ALA A 268 4.10 11.89 18.91
CA ALA A 268 3.27 12.02 20.10
C ALA A 268 2.00 11.17 20.01
N ALA A 269 1.33 11.12 18.86
CA ALA A 269 0.15 10.28 18.65
C ALA A 269 0.50 8.79 18.71
N LEU A 270 1.60 8.37 18.07
CA LEU A 270 2.08 6.99 18.17
C LEU A 270 2.42 6.62 19.62
N SER A 271 3.12 7.51 20.34
CA SER A 271 3.48 7.29 21.74
C SER A 271 2.26 7.12 22.64
N ARG A 272 1.18 7.89 22.43
CA ARG A 272 -0.09 7.71 23.15
C ARG A 272 -0.74 6.35 22.88
N LEU A 273 -0.73 5.88 21.65
CA LEU A 273 -1.22 4.53 21.31
C LEU A 273 -0.37 3.46 21.99
N MET A 274 0.95 3.64 22.08
CA MET A 274 1.82 2.67 22.75
C MET A 274 1.63 2.64 24.28
N GLN A 275 0.95 3.62 24.89
CA GLN A 275 0.62 3.57 26.32
C GLN A 275 -0.27 2.39 26.68
N PHE A 276 -1.08 1.88 25.74
CA PHE A 276 -1.88 0.68 25.97
C PHE A 276 -1.04 -0.53 26.39
N ASP A 277 0.25 -0.58 26.02
CA ASP A 277 1.16 -1.67 26.38
C ASP A 277 1.46 -1.78 27.87
N LEU A 278 1.26 -0.68 28.61
CA LEU A 278 1.55 -0.59 30.04
C LEU A 278 0.36 -1.04 30.91
N PHE A 279 -0.75 -1.46 30.30
CA PHE A 279 -1.88 -1.94 31.05
C PHE A 279 -1.67 -3.38 31.57
N PRO A 280 -2.25 -3.72 32.74
CA PRO A 280 -2.31 -5.10 33.23
C PRO A 280 -3.14 -5.99 32.30
N LYS A 281 -2.91 -7.31 32.37
CA LYS A 281 -3.57 -8.31 31.52
C LYS A 281 -5.09 -8.27 31.64
N GLU A 282 -5.60 -7.95 32.82
CA GLU A 282 -7.03 -7.85 33.12
C GLU A 282 -7.70 -6.73 32.32
N ILE A 283 -7.02 -5.58 32.19
CA ILE A 283 -7.50 -4.45 31.38
C ILE A 283 -7.42 -4.80 29.90
N HIS A 284 -6.36 -5.49 29.46
CA HIS A 284 -6.26 -5.96 28.08
C HIS A 284 -7.38 -6.93 27.70
N ALA A 285 -7.76 -7.84 28.60
CA ALA A 285 -8.85 -8.78 28.36
C ALA A 285 -10.17 -8.03 28.09
N LEU A 286 -10.48 -7.02 28.91
CA LEU A 286 -11.66 -6.18 28.71
C LEU A 286 -11.59 -5.41 27.37
N LEU A 287 -10.44 -4.83 27.03
CA LEU A 287 -10.28 -4.08 25.77
C LEU A 287 -10.30 -4.97 24.52
N VAL A 288 -10.01 -6.26 24.63
CA VAL A 288 -10.20 -7.21 23.53
C VAL A 288 -11.68 -7.42 23.24
N GLU A 289 -12.54 -7.49 24.26
CA GLU A 289 -13.99 -7.62 24.11
C GLU A 289 -14.65 -6.31 23.68
N THR A 290 -14.15 -5.18 24.19
CA THR A 290 -14.65 -3.83 23.86
C THR A 290 -13.54 -2.91 23.34
N PRO A 291 -13.06 -3.07 22.10
CA PRO A 291 -11.95 -2.27 21.55
C PRO A 291 -12.23 -0.77 21.41
N TRP A 292 -13.51 -0.37 21.37
CA TRP A 292 -13.96 1.02 21.24
C TRP A 292 -14.13 1.73 22.58
N LEU A 293 -13.88 1.04 23.71
CA LEU A 293 -14.24 1.52 25.04
C LEU A 293 -13.52 2.81 25.44
N ILE A 294 -12.23 2.94 25.09
CA ILE A 294 -11.40 4.11 25.42
C ILE A 294 -10.52 4.52 24.24
N GLY A 295 -10.33 5.84 24.08
CA GLY A 295 -9.34 6.40 23.16
C GLY A 295 -7.91 6.43 23.74
N ALA A 296 -6.93 6.66 22.87
CA ALA A 296 -5.52 6.76 23.25
C ALA A 296 -5.21 7.94 24.20
N SER A 297 -6.03 9.00 24.18
CA SER A 297 -5.92 10.15 25.08
C SER A 297 -6.21 9.78 26.54
N LEU A 298 -7.26 9.00 26.79
CA LEU A 298 -7.62 8.52 28.11
C LEU A 298 -6.64 7.45 28.60
N ALA A 299 -6.21 6.55 27.71
CA ALA A 299 -5.30 5.46 28.03
C ALA A 299 -4.05 5.95 28.80
N GLY A 300 -3.36 6.97 28.30
CA GLY A 300 -2.16 7.50 28.95
C GLY A 300 -2.41 8.12 30.34
N SER A 301 -3.63 8.61 30.62
CA SER A 301 -3.97 9.13 31.96
C SER A 301 -4.28 8.00 32.94
N LEU A 302 -4.95 6.94 32.48
CA LEU A 302 -5.24 5.75 33.28
C LEU A 302 -3.97 4.96 33.58
N VAL A 303 -3.03 4.85 32.63
CA VAL A 303 -1.73 4.20 32.84
C VAL A 303 -0.97 4.84 34.00
N LYS A 304 -0.96 6.18 34.12
CA LYS A 304 -0.34 6.86 35.27
C LYS A 304 -0.91 6.41 36.61
N LEU A 305 -2.21 6.11 36.68
CA LEU A 305 -2.84 5.60 37.90
C LEU A 305 -2.47 4.12 38.14
N VAL A 306 -2.33 3.32 37.08
CA VAL A 306 -1.83 1.94 37.18
C VAL A 306 -0.40 1.92 37.69
N GLU A 307 0.49 2.74 37.13
CA GLU A 307 1.89 2.86 37.56
C GLU A 307 2.01 3.36 39.00
N ALA A 308 1.08 4.21 39.45
CA ALA A 308 0.96 4.63 40.85
C ALA A 308 0.38 3.55 41.80
N GLY A 309 0.14 2.33 41.32
CA GLY A 309 -0.36 1.20 42.12
C GLY A 309 -1.88 1.14 42.26
N HIS A 310 -2.64 1.96 41.53
CA HIS A 310 -4.10 2.03 41.61
C HIS A 310 -4.80 1.25 40.49
N GLY A 311 -4.17 0.19 39.96
CA GLY A 311 -4.70 -0.61 38.85
C GLY A 311 -6.09 -1.20 39.10
N SER A 312 -6.41 -1.57 40.35
CA SER A 312 -7.74 -2.08 40.74
C SER A 312 -8.84 -1.04 40.55
N HIS A 313 -8.58 0.22 40.90
CA HIS A 313 -9.52 1.32 40.72
C HIS A 313 -9.75 1.65 39.24
N VAL A 314 -8.70 1.55 38.43
CA VAL A 314 -8.78 1.73 36.97
C VAL A 314 -9.64 0.61 36.36
N LEU A 315 -9.40 -0.65 36.72
CA LEU A 315 -10.17 -1.78 36.22
C LEU A 315 -11.66 -1.65 36.59
N GLN A 316 -11.98 -1.28 37.83
CA GLN A 316 -13.36 -1.00 38.24
C GLN A 316 -14.00 0.13 37.44
N ALA A 317 -13.29 1.24 37.23
CA ALA A 317 -13.80 2.35 36.44
C ALA A 317 -14.06 1.94 34.97
N MET A 318 -13.20 1.10 34.39
CA MET A 318 -13.39 0.59 33.03
C MET A 318 -14.58 -0.37 32.92
N HIS A 319 -14.80 -1.25 33.90
CA HIS A 319 -16.02 -2.09 33.92
C HIS A 319 -17.30 -1.26 34.03
N ARG A 320 -17.28 -0.18 34.83
CA ARG A 320 -18.41 0.75 34.95
C ARG A 320 -18.67 1.55 33.67
N LEU A 321 -17.61 1.84 32.91
CA LEU A 321 -17.74 2.44 31.58
C LEU A 321 -18.30 1.42 30.58
N ALA A 322 -17.83 0.18 30.61
CA ALA A 322 -18.30 -0.88 29.71
C ALA A 322 -19.76 -1.28 29.96
N SER A 323 -20.22 -1.24 31.22
CA SER A 323 -21.62 -1.50 31.59
C SER A 323 -22.56 -0.32 31.28
N GLY A 324 -22.04 0.82 30.85
CA GLY A 324 -22.81 2.04 30.57
C GLY A 324 -23.23 2.83 31.81
N GLU A 325 -22.77 2.46 33.01
CA GLU A 325 -22.98 3.24 34.24
C GLU A 325 -22.31 4.62 34.13
N LEU A 326 -21.13 4.66 33.51
CA LEU A 326 -20.46 5.90 33.12
C LEU A 326 -20.69 6.14 31.63
N LYS A 327 -21.09 7.35 31.27
CA LYS A 327 -21.46 7.70 29.88
C LYS A 327 -20.30 8.27 29.07
N THR A 328 -19.24 8.73 29.74
CA THR A 328 -18.10 9.36 29.08
C THR A 328 -16.77 8.86 29.62
N GLU A 329 -15.77 8.86 28.75
CA GLU A 329 -14.37 8.57 29.09
C GLU A 329 -13.84 9.46 30.23
N THR A 330 -14.24 10.72 30.25
CA THR A 330 -13.86 11.68 31.30
C THR A 330 -14.40 11.30 32.69
N GLN A 331 -15.59 10.71 32.75
CA GLN A 331 -16.17 10.22 34.01
C GLN A 331 -15.41 9.00 34.53
N ALA A 332 -14.95 8.12 33.65
CA ALA A 332 -14.12 6.97 34.02
C ALA A 332 -12.79 7.41 34.64
N LEU A 333 -12.12 8.40 34.04
CA LEU A 333 -10.90 8.98 34.62
C LEU A 333 -11.16 9.63 35.99
N ALA A 334 -12.24 10.40 36.10
CA ALA A 334 -12.60 11.07 37.34
C ALA A 334 -12.93 10.06 38.45
N ALA A 335 -13.62 8.97 38.11
CA ALA A 335 -13.94 7.89 39.04
C ALA A 335 -12.68 7.18 39.54
N ALA A 336 -11.77 6.80 38.62
CA ALA A 336 -10.49 6.16 38.97
C ALA A 336 -9.62 7.09 39.83
N THR A 337 -9.53 8.38 39.48
CA THR A 337 -8.76 9.39 40.23
C THR A 337 -9.37 9.69 41.60
N LYS A 338 -10.70 9.70 41.73
CA LYS A 338 -11.37 9.90 43.02
C LYS A 338 -11.12 8.70 43.94
N ALA A 339 -11.17 7.49 43.39
CA ALA A 339 -10.94 6.26 44.15
C ALA A 339 -9.45 6.06 44.50
N SER A 340 -8.52 6.64 43.72
CA SER A 340 -7.09 6.62 44.04
C SER A 340 -6.67 7.59 45.14
N LYS A 341 -7.49 8.62 45.46
CA LYS A 341 -7.21 9.51 46.59
C LYS A 341 -7.44 8.75 47.90
N PRO A 342 -6.54 8.85 48.90
CA PRO A 342 -6.80 8.29 50.21
C PRO A 342 -8.12 8.87 50.74
N ALA A 343 -9.00 7.99 51.23
CA ALA A 343 -10.25 8.40 51.85
C ALA A 343 -9.91 9.49 52.88
N ALA A 344 -10.51 10.67 52.73
CA ALA A 344 -10.25 11.81 53.60
C ALA A 344 -10.31 11.33 55.05
N THR A 345 -9.16 11.42 55.73
CA THR A 345 -9.04 11.11 57.14
C THR A 345 -10.11 11.91 57.86
N VAL A 346 -11.07 11.21 58.47
CA VAL A 346 -12.08 11.86 59.32
C VAL A 346 -11.28 12.67 60.34
N GLU A 347 -11.44 14.00 60.34
CA GLU A 347 -10.85 14.89 61.34
C GLU A 347 -11.24 14.39 62.74
N VAL A 348 -10.32 13.70 63.41
CA VAL A 348 -10.47 13.33 64.80
C VAL A 348 -10.27 14.62 65.59
N ALA A 349 -11.37 15.15 66.14
CA ALA A 349 -11.31 16.31 67.03
C ALA A 349 -10.28 16.04 68.15
N ARG A 350 -9.37 17.00 68.38
CA ARG A 350 -8.31 16.86 69.39
C ARG A 350 -8.96 16.56 70.76
N PRO A 351 -8.60 15.46 71.44
CA PRO A 351 -9.13 15.18 72.77
C PRO A 351 -8.70 16.28 73.75
N LEU A 352 -9.66 16.79 74.52
CA LEU A 352 -9.37 17.69 75.63
C LEU A 352 -8.96 16.82 76.83
N VAL A 353 -7.71 16.94 77.26
CA VAL A 353 -7.17 16.14 78.37
C VAL A 353 -7.21 16.94 79.65
N TYR A 354 -8.01 16.48 80.61
CA TYR A 354 -8.05 16.99 81.98
C TYR A 354 -6.97 16.26 82.80
N LYS A 355 -6.10 17.00 83.48
CA LYS A 355 -5.01 16.44 84.30
C LYS A 355 -5.25 16.70 85.79
N LEU A 356 -4.93 15.73 86.62
CA LEU A 356 -4.87 15.85 88.08
C LEU A 356 -3.40 15.65 88.49
N GLY A 357 -2.69 16.74 88.79
CA GLY A 357 -1.25 16.72 89.01
C GLY A 357 -0.47 16.34 87.73
N LYS A 358 0.37 15.31 87.80
CA LYS A 358 1.15 14.80 86.64
C LYS A 358 0.40 13.73 85.83
N ALA A 359 -0.71 13.20 86.31
CA ALA A 359 -1.48 12.15 85.64
C ALA A 359 -2.68 12.72 84.86
N ALA A 360 -3.03 12.07 83.74
CA ALA A 360 -4.27 12.35 83.02
C ALA A 360 -5.45 11.80 83.83
N TYR A 361 -6.42 12.66 84.12
CA TYR A 361 -7.61 12.38 84.92
C TYR A 361 -8.77 11.92 84.02
N ALA A 362 -9.02 12.67 82.95
CA ALA A 362 -10.05 12.33 81.97
C ALA A 362 -9.70 12.86 80.57
N GLU A 363 -10.09 12.12 79.53
CA GLU A 363 -10.05 12.58 78.14
C GLU A 363 -11.46 12.80 77.60
N GLN A 364 -11.72 14.00 77.10
CA GLN A 364 -12.99 14.34 76.46
C GLN A 364 -12.81 14.45 74.95
N ARG A 365 -13.63 13.69 74.20
CA ARG A 365 -13.77 13.81 72.75
C ARG A 365 -15.19 14.24 72.40
N LEU A 366 -15.32 15.38 71.73
CA LEU A 366 -16.57 15.85 71.16
C LEU A 366 -16.51 15.70 69.64
N VAL A 367 -17.36 14.84 69.09
CA VAL A 367 -17.50 14.66 67.63
C VAL A 367 -18.96 14.93 67.24
N LYS A 368 -19.20 16.10 66.61
CA LYS A 368 -20.54 16.60 66.24
C LYS A 368 -21.52 16.61 67.43
N LYS A 369 -22.35 15.56 67.58
CA LYS A 369 -23.37 15.40 68.63
C LYS A 369 -23.01 14.34 69.68
N SER A 370 -21.86 13.68 69.55
CA SER A 370 -21.41 12.63 70.46
C SER A 370 -20.30 13.15 71.36
N LEU A 371 -20.56 13.16 72.67
CA LEU A 371 -19.58 13.45 73.71
C LEU A 371 -19.15 12.13 74.35
N ARG A 372 -17.88 11.77 74.24
CA ARG A 372 -17.27 10.63 74.95
C ARG A 372 -16.25 11.18 75.94
N ILE A 373 -16.37 10.78 77.20
CA ILE A 373 -15.41 11.09 78.26
C ILE A 373 -14.87 9.76 78.78
N GLU A 374 -13.54 9.58 78.75
CA GLU A 374 -12.84 8.42 79.29
C GLU A 374 -12.13 8.85 80.58
N PHE A 375 -12.43 8.18 81.70
CA PHE A 375 -11.85 8.46 83.02
C PHE A 375 -10.81 7.40 83.38
N ALA A 376 -9.84 7.77 84.20
CA ALA A 376 -8.83 6.84 84.71
C ALA A 376 -9.38 5.84 85.76
N SER A 377 -10.48 6.19 86.45
CA SER A 377 -11.12 5.37 87.49
C SER A 377 -12.59 5.12 87.18
N GLU A 378 -13.05 3.89 87.41
CA GLU A 378 -14.46 3.48 87.22
C GLU A 378 -15.39 4.13 88.24
N GLU A 379 -14.92 4.32 89.48
CA GLU A 379 -15.70 4.97 90.55
C GLU A 379 -15.99 6.44 90.23
N GLU A 380 -14.99 7.15 89.68
CA GLU A 380 -15.15 8.54 89.27
C GLU A 380 -16.03 8.67 88.01
N ALA A 381 -15.92 7.70 87.08
CA ALA A 381 -16.79 7.65 85.91
C ALA A 381 -18.27 7.54 86.31
N GLN A 382 -18.59 6.73 87.31
CA GLN A 382 -19.96 6.58 87.82
C GLN A 382 -20.44 7.86 88.54
N ALA A 383 -19.64 8.43 89.44
CA ALA A 383 -19.99 9.65 90.18
C ALA A 383 -20.24 10.86 89.26
N ILE A 384 -19.40 11.03 88.22
CA ILE A 384 -19.58 12.08 87.22
C ILE A 384 -20.76 11.77 86.30
N SER A 385 -21.03 10.50 85.96
CA SER A 385 -22.20 10.12 85.16
C SER A 385 -23.52 10.49 85.86
N GLU A 386 -23.63 10.25 87.16
CA GLU A 386 -24.81 10.66 87.94
C GLU A 386 -24.97 12.18 87.99
N SER A 387 -23.87 12.91 88.13
CA SER A 387 -23.86 14.38 88.12
C SER A 387 -24.25 14.94 86.75
N LEU A 388 -23.73 14.35 85.67
CA LEU A 388 -24.07 14.70 84.29
C LEU A 388 -25.55 14.42 84.01
N LYS A 389 -26.11 13.30 84.50
CA LYS A 389 -27.52 13.00 84.36
C LYS A 389 -28.40 14.10 84.97
N LYS A 390 -28.10 14.51 86.20
CA LYS A 390 -28.82 15.62 86.88
C LYS A 390 -28.70 16.93 86.11
N LEU A 391 -27.53 17.24 85.55
CA LEU A 391 -27.28 18.46 84.78
C LEU A 391 -28.01 18.45 83.43
N ILE A 392 -28.10 17.30 82.77
CA ILE A 392 -28.87 17.13 81.54
C ILE A 392 -30.37 17.29 81.84
N GLU A 393 -30.87 16.66 82.91
CA GLU A 393 -32.28 16.76 83.34
C GLU A 393 -32.66 18.21 83.69
N SER A 394 -31.81 18.93 84.41
CA SER A 394 -32.06 20.35 84.73
C SER A 394 -32.02 21.23 83.48
N ARG A 395 -31.13 20.96 82.52
CA ARG A 395 -31.09 21.69 81.24
C ARG A 395 -32.32 21.41 80.39
N ILE A 396 -32.83 20.18 80.38
CA ILE A 396 -34.10 19.84 79.72
C ILE A 396 -35.26 20.60 80.37
N ALA A 397 -35.30 20.69 81.70
CA ALA A 397 -36.34 21.43 82.42
C ALA A 397 -36.31 22.94 82.08
N ALA A 398 -35.12 23.55 82.05
CA ALA A 398 -34.94 24.96 81.67
C ALA A 398 -35.37 25.24 80.20
N LEU A 399 -35.01 24.34 79.28
CA LEU A 399 -35.41 24.45 77.87
C LEU A 399 -36.92 24.22 77.64
N LYS A 400 -37.59 23.55 78.58
CA LYS A 400 -39.06 23.41 78.59
C LYS A 400 -39.78 24.61 79.19
N SER A 401 -39.12 25.41 80.04
CA SER A 401 -39.69 26.66 80.58
C SER A 401 -39.45 27.88 79.67
N GLU A 402 -38.48 27.82 78.76
CA GLU A 402 -38.22 28.86 77.73
C GLU A 402 -39.08 28.69 76.46
N LYS A 403 -39.80 27.57 76.33
CA LYS A 403 -40.80 27.30 75.28
C LYS A 403 -42.20 27.46 75.84
#